data_AF-K9RV38-F1
#
_entry.id   AF-K9RV38-F1
#
_cell.length_a   1.000
_cell.length_b   1.000
_cell.length_c   1.000
_cell.angle_alpha   90.00
_cell.angle_beta   90.00
_cell.angle_gamma   90.00
#
_symmetry.space_group_name_H-M   'P 1'
#
loop_
_entity.id
_entity.type
_entity.pdbx_description
1 polymer ?
#
loop_
_entity_poly.entity_id
_entity_poly.type
_entity_poly.pdbx_seq_one_letter_code
_entity_poly.pdbx_strand_id
1 'polypeptide(L)'
;MTTKTATDLIYTAANAARIMGNKIKGLVIEVWANVVYLHAKGLFSRFASKAAFKHQFVAFRKAGAVGLDVVKVPFETGEYMVCSSSGETAYLVQYLTNKLTCTCQDFQTQAAVMKKACCKHCYATLNHLGYNSLADYVNG
;
A
#
# COMPACT_ATOMS: atom_id res chain seq x y z
N MET A 1 -16.81 -5.05 13.64
CA MET A 1 -15.80 -4.85 12.58
C MET A 1 -14.69 -5.86 12.79
N THR A 2 -14.38 -6.71 11.81
CA THR A 2 -13.24 -7.64 11.88
C THR A 2 -11.96 -6.81 11.85
N THR A 3 -11.20 -6.82 12.95
CA THR A 3 -9.89 -6.16 13.04
C THR A 3 -8.92 -6.87 12.10
N LYS A 4 -8.62 -6.24 10.96
CA LYS A 4 -7.57 -6.73 10.07
C LYS A 4 -6.24 -6.71 10.81
N THR A 5 -5.39 -7.71 10.60
CA THR A 5 -4.01 -7.71 11.06
C THR A 5 -3.08 -7.20 9.97
N ALA A 6 -1.82 -6.88 10.30
CA ALA A 6 -0.79 -6.57 9.30
C ALA A 6 -0.60 -7.74 8.30
N THR A 7 -0.76 -8.98 8.78
CA THR A 7 -0.69 -10.19 7.95
C THR A 7 -1.80 -10.17 6.90
N ASP A 8 -3.03 -9.83 7.29
CA ASP A 8 -4.19 -9.78 6.39
C ASP A 8 -4.08 -8.68 5.34
N LEU A 9 -3.29 -7.62 5.60
CA LEU A 9 -3.03 -6.57 4.62
C LEU A 9 -2.00 -6.98 3.57
N ILE A 10 -0.93 -7.68 3.99
CA ILE A 10 0.21 -8.01 3.13
C ILE A 10 -0.03 -9.32 2.37
N TYR A 11 -0.46 -10.37 3.04
CA TYR A 11 -0.54 -11.73 2.50
C TYR A 11 -1.94 -12.02 1.96
N THR A 12 -2.33 -11.28 0.92
CA THR A 12 -3.65 -11.38 0.30
C THR A 12 -3.62 -12.21 -0.98
N ALA A 13 -4.78 -12.76 -1.36
CA ALA A 13 -4.97 -13.43 -2.65
C ALA A 13 -4.63 -12.52 -3.84
N ALA A 14 -4.89 -11.21 -3.73
CA ALA A 14 -4.54 -10.24 -4.76
C ALA A 14 -3.02 -10.11 -4.94
N ASN A 15 -2.26 -10.03 -3.85
CA ASN A 15 -0.80 -10.00 -3.92
C ASN A 15 -0.24 -11.34 -4.42
N ALA A 16 -0.79 -12.46 -3.96
CA ALA A 16 -0.41 -13.78 -4.45
C ALA A 16 -0.64 -13.92 -5.97
N ALA A 17 -1.78 -13.45 -6.48
CA ALA A 17 -2.08 -13.46 -7.91
C ALA A 17 -1.07 -12.63 -8.73
N ARG A 18 -0.61 -11.48 -8.21
CA ARG A 18 0.44 -10.67 -8.85
C ARG A 18 1.80 -11.37 -8.84
N ILE A 19 2.13 -12.08 -7.76
CA ILE A 19 3.38 -12.87 -7.67
C ILE A 19 3.35 -14.04 -8.65
N MET A 20 2.21 -14.72 -8.76
CA MET A 20 2.05 -15.92 -9.60
C MET A 20 1.78 -15.58 -11.07
N GLY A 21 1.40 -14.33 -11.38
CA GLY A 21 1.03 -13.89 -12.73
C GLY A 21 -0.39 -14.27 -13.16
N ASN A 22 -1.16 -14.95 -12.32
CA ASN A 22 -2.52 -15.40 -12.61
C ASN A 22 -3.42 -15.39 -11.36
N LYS A 23 -4.73 -15.22 -11.58
CA LYS A 23 -5.73 -15.43 -10.51
C LYS A 23 -6.00 -16.92 -10.37
N ILE A 24 -5.94 -17.44 -9.15
CA ILE A 24 -6.18 -18.86 -8.89
C ILE A 24 -7.39 -19.03 -7.98
N LYS A 25 -8.38 -19.79 -8.45
CA LYS A 25 -9.58 -20.13 -7.69
C LYS A 25 -9.22 -21.14 -6.60
N GLY A 26 -9.78 -20.96 -5.40
CA GLY A 26 -9.51 -21.85 -4.28
C GLY A 26 -8.09 -21.75 -3.72
N LEU A 27 -7.41 -20.63 -3.96
CA LEU A 27 -6.10 -20.35 -3.39
C LEU A 27 -6.18 -20.30 -1.86
N VAL A 28 -5.35 -21.12 -1.22
CA VAL A 28 -5.07 -21.08 0.22
C VAL A 28 -3.69 -20.45 0.43
N ILE A 29 -3.61 -19.58 1.43
CA ILE A 29 -2.40 -18.85 1.81
C ILE A 29 -2.09 -19.17 3.26
N GLU A 30 -0.93 -19.76 3.51
CA GLU A 30 -0.44 -20.06 4.84
C GLU A 30 0.87 -19.30 5.08
N VAL A 31 0.92 -18.52 6.15
CA VAL A 31 2.10 -17.69 6.47
C VAL A 31 2.96 -18.43 7.48
N TRP A 32 4.12 -18.91 7.06
CA TRP A 32 5.08 -19.61 7.92
C TRP A 32 6.19 -18.66 8.39
N ALA A 33 7.14 -19.15 9.19
CA ALA A 33 8.21 -18.32 9.77
C ALA A 33 9.03 -17.58 8.69
N ASN A 34 9.48 -18.30 7.66
CA ASN A 34 10.40 -17.75 6.64
C ASN A 34 9.75 -17.56 5.25
N VAL A 35 8.65 -18.26 4.99
CA VAL A 35 8.01 -18.33 3.66
C VAL A 35 6.50 -18.22 3.78
N VAL A 36 5.85 -18.02 2.64
CA VAL A 36 4.40 -18.10 2.48
C VAL A 36 4.13 -19.31 1.60
N TYR A 37 3.36 -20.26 2.13
CA TYR A 37 2.94 -21.44 1.41
C TYR A 37 1.63 -21.15 0.68
N LEU A 38 1.65 -21.34 -0.64
CA LEU A 38 0.53 -21.08 -1.54
C LEU A 38 0.12 -22.40 -2.18
N HIS A 39 -1.13 -22.79 -2.00
CA HIS A 39 -1.63 -24.01 -2.61
C HIS A 39 -3.08 -23.89 -3.05
N ALA A 40 -3.44 -24.70 -4.04
CA ALA A 40 -4.83 -24.94 -4.40
C ALA A 40 -4.99 -26.44 -4.67
N LYS A 41 -5.97 -27.06 -4.01
CA LYS A 41 -6.18 -28.51 -4.02
C LYS A 41 -6.28 -29.03 -5.46
N GLY A 42 -5.41 -29.97 -5.81
CA GLY A 42 -5.37 -30.63 -7.13
C GLY A 42 -4.85 -29.76 -8.28
N LEU A 43 -4.35 -28.54 -8.01
CA LEU A 43 -3.82 -27.64 -9.03
C LEU A 43 -2.33 -27.40 -8.86
N PHE A 44 -1.92 -26.85 -7.71
CA PHE A 44 -0.52 -26.48 -7.49
C PHE A 44 -0.20 -26.32 -6.00
N SER A 45 1.10 -26.31 -5.72
CA SER A 45 1.69 -26.00 -4.43
C SER A 45 3.04 -25.31 -4.65
N ARG A 46 3.24 -24.12 -4.06
CA ARG A 46 4.46 -23.31 -4.21
C ARG A 46 4.77 -22.53 -2.94
N PHE A 47 6.06 -22.28 -2.73
CA PHE A 47 6.53 -21.33 -1.72
C PHE A 47 6.84 -19.98 -2.37
N ALA A 48 6.45 -18.91 -1.68
CA ALA A 48 6.79 -17.54 -2.03
C ALA A 48 7.51 -16.86 -0.86
N SER A 49 8.45 -15.98 -1.16
CA SER A 49 9.15 -15.22 -0.12
C SER A 49 8.23 -14.14 0.46
N LYS A 50 8.37 -13.86 1.77
CA LYS A 50 7.68 -12.73 2.40
C LYS A 50 8.08 -11.39 1.76
N ALA A 51 9.31 -11.30 1.27
CA ALA A 51 9.81 -10.13 0.54
C ALA A 51 9.01 -9.87 -0.75
N ALA A 52 8.66 -10.92 -1.51
CA ALA A 52 7.84 -10.78 -2.72
C ALA A 52 6.46 -10.18 -2.41
N PHE A 53 5.82 -10.62 -1.32
CA PHE A 53 4.53 -10.06 -0.88
C PHE A 53 4.64 -8.59 -0.46
N LYS A 54 5.65 -8.25 0.34
CA LYS A 54 5.91 -6.85 0.74
C LYS A 54 6.19 -5.96 -0.47
N HIS A 55 6.98 -6.47 -1.43
CA HIS A 55 7.24 -5.77 -2.68
C HIS A 55 5.95 -5.51 -3.46
N GLN A 56 5.10 -6.53 -3.66
CA GLN A 56 3.83 -6.34 -4.36
C GLN A 56 2.87 -5.41 -3.62
N PHE A 57 2.85 -5.45 -2.29
CA PHE A 57 2.06 -4.55 -1.45
C PHE A 57 2.43 -3.08 -1.68
N VAL A 58 3.73 -2.78 -1.79
CA VAL A 58 4.25 -1.42 -2.08
C VAL A 58 4.06 -1.06 -3.55
N ALA A 59 4.46 -1.95 -4.47
CA ALA A 59 4.40 -1.72 -5.90
C ALA A 59 2.98 -1.43 -6.38
N PHE A 60 1.98 -2.16 -5.88
CA PHE A 60 0.57 -1.89 -6.21
C PHE A 60 0.13 -0.49 -5.80
N ARG A 61 0.58 0.01 -4.65
CA ARG A 61 0.23 1.36 -4.17
C ARG A 61 0.97 2.45 -4.93
N LYS A 62 2.24 2.23 -5.24
CA LYS A 62 3.00 3.11 -6.12
C LYS A 62 2.36 3.20 -7.51
N ALA A 63 1.97 2.06 -8.09
CA ALA A 63 1.27 2.04 -9.36
C ALA A 63 -0.07 2.78 -9.30
N GLY A 64 -0.84 2.59 -8.22
CA GLY A 64 -2.10 3.32 -8.00
C GLY A 64 -1.93 4.80 -7.65
N ALA A 65 -0.70 5.26 -7.41
CA ALA A 65 -0.39 6.68 -7.23
C ALA A 65 -0.14 7.38 -8.58
N VAL A 66 0.19 6.61 -9.62
CA VAL A 66 0.37 7.14 -10.99
C VAL A 66 -0.99 7.62 -11.50
N GLY A 67 -1.05 8.89 -11.91
CA GLY A 67 -2.28 9.53 -12.40
C GLY A 67 -3.18 10.12 -11.32
N LEU A 68 -2.70 10.23 -10.08
CA LEU A 68 -3.35 11.06 -9.07
C LEU A 68 -2.82 12.48 -9.16
N ASP A 69 -3.74 13.45 -9.10
CA ASP A 69 -3.41 14.87 -9.08
C ASP A 69 -3.16 15.31 -7.64
N VAL A 70 -2.06 16.01 -7.42
CA VAL A 70 -1.66 16.52 -6.11
C VAL A 70 -1.65 18.04 -6.16
N VAL A 71 -2.49 18.66 -5.34
CA VAL A 71 -2.62 20.11 -5.25
C VAL A 71 -2.29 20.53 -3.82
N LYS A 72 -1.42 21.52 -3.65
CA LYS A 72 -1.14 22.10 -2.34
C LYS A 72 -2.36 22.88 -1.86
N VAL A 73 -2.79 22.66 -0.62
CA VAL A 73 -3.90 23.41 -0.04
C VAL A 73 -3.44 24.84 0.23
N PRO A 74 -4.17 25.87 -0.26
CA PRO A 74 -3.82 27.27 0.01
C PRO A 74 -3.85 27.56 1.51
N PHE A 75 -2.93 28.41 1.98
CA PHE A 75 -2.84 28.90 3.36
C PHE A 75 -2.53 27.88 4.47
N GLU A 76 -2.48 26.58 4.15
CA GLU A 76 -2.07 25.52 5.08
C GLU A 76 -0.65 25.03 4.79
N THR A 77 0.21 25.02 5.81
CA THR A 77 1.58 24.55 5.65
C THR A 77 1.63 23.02 5.72
N GLY A 78 2.08 22.40 4.62
CA GLY A 78 2.30 20.95 4.58
C GLY A 78 1.04 20.12 4.28
N GLU A 79 -0.07 20.74 3.87
CA GLU A 79 -1.26 20.00 3.46
C GLU A 79 -1.39 19.92 1.93
N TYR A 80 -1.68 18.70 1.46
CA TYR A 80 -1.86 18.39 0.06
C TYR A 80 -3.19 17.68 -0.14
N MET A 81 -3.97 18.16 -1.07
CA MET A 81 -5.16 17.49 -1.56
C MET A 81 -4.77 16.57 -2.72
N VAL A 82 -5.13 15.30 -2.61
CA VAL A 82 -4.87 14.28 -3.63
C VAL A 82 -6.18 13.81 -4.22
N CYS A 83 -6.36 14.05 -5.52
CA CYS A 83 -7.58 13.75 -6.25
C CYS A 83 -7.39 12.59 -7.23
N SER A 84 -8.44 11.83 -7.50
CA SER A 84 -8.48 10.99 -8.70
C SER A 84 -8.55 11.88 -9.94
N SER A 85 -8.07 11.38 -11.08
CA SER A 85 -8.18 12.08 -12.37
C SER A 85 -9.63 12.36 -12.80
N SER A 86 -10.61 11.64 -12.23
CA SER A 86 -12.05 11.91 -12.42
C SER A 86 -12.57 13.06 -11.54
N GLY A 87 -11.80 13.52 -10.54
CA GLY A 87 -12.21 14.56 -9.59
C GLY A 87 -13.27 14.13 -8.56
N GLU A 88 -13.74 12.88 -8.61
CA GLU A 88 -14.88 12.41 -7.80
C GLU A 88 -14.53 12.17 -6.33
N THR A 89 -13.25 11.94 -6.01
CA THR A 89 -12.79 11.74 -4.64
C THR A 89 -11.47 12.45 -4.38
N ALA A 90 -11.44 13.21 -3.28
CA ALA A 90 -10.25 13.90 -2.79
C ALA A 90 -9.90 13.40 -1.39
N TYR A 91 -8.61 13.24 -1.12
CA TYR A 91 -8.08 12.89 0.20
C TYR A 91 -7.02 13.89 0.63
N LEU A 92 -7.04 14.25 1.90
CA LEU A 92 -6.04 15.12 2.49
C LEU A 92 -4.83 14.27 2.88
N VAL A 93 -3.65 14.73 2.48
CA VAL A 93 -2.35 14.20 2.89
C VAL A 93 -1.61 15.29 3.63
N GLN A 94 -1.26 15.04 4.89
CA GLN A 94 -0.44 15.95 5.68
C GLN A 94 1.02 15.49 5.62
N TYR A 95 1.89 16.42 5.28
CA TYR A 95 3.33 16.29 5.22
C TYR A 95 3.93 16.94 6.48
N LEU A 96 4.51 16.11 7.36
CA LEU A 96 5.07 16.52 8.65
C LEU A 96 6.50 16.01 8.73
N THR A 97 7.44 16.76 9.31
CA THR A 97 8.90 16.51 9.31
C THR A 97 9.37 15.03 9.36
N ASN A 98 8.67 14.12 10.03
CA ASN A 98 9.03 12.71 10.14
C ASN A 98 7.95 11.70 9.70
N LYS A 99 6.84 12.13 9.11
CA LYS A 99 5.74 11.25 8.70
C LYS A 99 4.80 11.90 7.69
N LEU A 100 4.12 11.07 6.90
CA LEU A 100 2.92 11.48 6.17
C LEU A 100 1.70 10.89 6.83
N THR A 101 0.60 11.64 6.85
CA THR A 101 -0.72 11.14 7.24
C THR A 101 -1.69 11.28 6.08
N CYS A 102 -2.71 10.42 6.02
CA CYS A 102 -3.74 10.53 5.00
C CYS A 102 -5.12 10.19 5.58
N THR A 103 -6.16 10.88 5.11
CA THR A 103 -7.54 10.66 5.55
C THR A 103 -8.19 9.42 4.93
N CYS A 104 -7.53 8.74 3.99
CA CYS A 104 -8.13 7.58 3.33
C CYS A 104 -8.17 6.32 4.21
N GLN A 105 -9.19 5.48 4.00
CA GLN A 105 -9.38 4.25 4.76
C GLN A 105 -8.20 3.28 4.66
N ASP A 106 -7.52 3.20 3.51
CA ASP A 106 -6.33 2.35 3.35
C ASP A 106 -5.19 2.81 4.27
N PHE A 107 -4.97 4.13 4.41
CA PHE A 107 -3.99 4.67 5.33
C PHE A 107 -4.37 4.36 6.78
N GLN A 108 -5.62 4.64 7.17
CA GLN A 108 -6.09 4.40 8.53
C GLN A 108 -5.99 2.93 8.93
N THR A 109 -6.35 2.03 8.01
CA THR A 109 -6.23 0.58 8.23
C THR A 109 -4.77 0.18 8.37
N GLN A 110 -3.87 0.70 7.52
CA GLN A 110 -2.44 0.45 7.66
C GLN A 110 -1.89 1.00 8.98
N ALA A 111 -2.22 2.24 9.35
CA ALA A 111 -1.71 2.88 10.57
C ALA A 111 -2.19 2.18 11.85
N ALA A 112 -3.40 1.64 11.84
CA ALA A 112 -3.95 0.89 12.97
C ALA A 112 -3.21 -0.43 13.22
N VAL A 113 -2.67 -1.07 12.17
CA VAL A 113 -2.13 -2.43 12.24
C VAL A 113 -0.62 -2.50 11.98
N MET A 114 -0.06 -1.43 11.42
CA MET A 114 1.35 -1.24 11.09
C MET A 114 1.80 0.09 11.68
N LYS A 115 2.94 0.11 12.39
CA LYS A 115 3.53 1.35 12.93
C LYS A 115 3.94 2.36 11.85
N LYS A 116 4.06 1.92 10.59
CA LYS A 116 4.42 2.74 9.43
C LYS A 116 3.40 2.47 8.32
N ALA A 117 2.68 3.51 7.90
CA ALA A 117 1.65 3.44 6.89
C ALA A 117 2.00 4.34 5.70
N CYS A 118 1.70 3.87 4.49
CA CYS A 118 1.86 4.68 3.28
C CYS A 118 0.87 4.17 2.23
N CYS A 119 -0.23 4.91 2.05
CA CYS A 119 -1.22 4.61 1.02
C CYS A 119 -0.79 5.17 -0.34
N LYS A 120 -1.57 4.90 -1.39
CA LYS A 120 -1.31 5.46 -2.72
C LYS A 120 -1.27 7.00 -2.74
N HIS A 121 -2.08 7.68 -1.93
CA HIS A 121 -2.10 9.15 -1.87
C HIS A 121 -0.80 9.69 -1.26
N CYS A 122 -0.29 9.05 -0.20
CA CYS A 122 1.02 9.38 0.36
C CYS A 122 2.13 9.21 -0.68
N TYR A 123 2.10 8.13 -1.49
CA TYR A 123 3.06 7.96 -2.58
C TYR A 123 2.93 9.04 -3.66
N ALA A 124 1.72 9.46 -4.02
CA ALA A 124 1.53 10.55 -4.97
C ALA A 124 2.12 11.86 -4.44
N THR A 125 1.85 12.20 -3.18
CA THR A 125 2.43 13.38 -2.52
C THR A 125 3.95 13.31 -2.42
N LEU A 126 4.52 12.15 -2.06
CA LEU A 126 5.97 11.94 -2.03
C LEU A 126 6.60 12.16 -3.41
N ASN A 127 6.02 11.58 -4.46
CA ASN A 127 6.49 11.76 -5.83
C ASN A 127 6.41 13.24 -6.26
N HIS A 128 5.32 13.94 -5.92
CA HIS A 128 5.15 15.37 -6.19
C HIS A 128 6.22 16.22 -5.50
N LEU A 129 6.65 15.81 -4.31
CA LEU A 129 7.72 16.45 -3.53
C LEU A 129 9.15 16.03 -3.95
N GLY A 130 9.29 15.14 -4.95
CA GLY A 130 10.59 14.67 -5.44
C GLY A 130 11.19 13.48 -4.68
N TYR A 131 10.44 12.85 -3.77
CA TYR A 131 10.88 11.65 -3.04
C TYR A 131 10.43 10.37 -3.75
N ASN A 132 11.28 9.33 -3.75
CA ASN A 132 10.98 8.04 -4.37
C ASN A 132 10.35 7.02 -3.41
N SER A 133 10.46 7.27 -2.10
CA SER A 133 9.91 6.39 -1.07
C SER A 133 9.69 7.11 0.26
N LEU A 134 8.90 6.49 1.14
CA LEU A 134 8.74 6.98 2.51
C LEU A 134 10.07 6.92 3.29
N ALA A 135 10.96 5.97 2.97
CA ALA A 135 12.25 5.87 3.64
C ALA A 135 13.17 7.03 3.23
N ASP A 136 13.19 7.39 1.94
CA ASP A 136 13.97 8.54 1.45
C ASP A 136 13.51 9.84 2.11
N TYR A 137 12.20 9.97 2.31
CA TYR A 137 11.63 11.11 3.01
C TYR A 137 12.01 11.16 4.50
N VAL A 138 11.90 10.04 5.22
CA VAL A 138 12.15 10.01 6.67
C VAL A 138 13.64 10.16 7.01
N ASN A 139 14.53 9.79 6.10
CA ASN A 139 15.98 9.79 6.32
C ASN A 139 16.73 10.96 5.65
N GLY A 140 16.03 11.82 4.89
CA GLY A 140 16.58 13.02 4.26
C GLY A 140 16.43 14.25 5.14
#